data_AF-A0A651GZR3-F1
#
_entry.id   AF-A0A651GZR3-F1
#
_cell.length_a   1.000
_cell.length_b   1.000
_cell.length_c   1.000
_cell.angle_alpha   90.00
_cell.angle_beta   90.00
_cell.angle_gamma   90.00
#
_symmetry.space_group_name_H-M   'P 1'
#
loop_
_entity.id
_entity.type
_entity.pdbx_description
1 polymer ?
#
loop_
_entity_poly.entity_id
_entity_poly.type
_entity_poly.pdbx_seq_one_letter_code
_entity_poly.pdbx_strand_id
1 'polypeptide(L)'
;MKRLNFTLDDSTVELLNKLSEKYYKGNKSQTVRAALESLAARQGHDGWVISGYTPLKIDHDVNCHTCGSEQSEGNVLFKPVFEKGNSPNAIEHIPTEEWVECQTCIEK
;
A
#
# COMPACT_ATOMS: atom_id res chain seq x y z
N MET A 1 -14.31 -24.58 -11.37
CA MET A 1 -13.93 -24.19 -10.00
C MET A 1 -13.47 -25.44 -9.25
N LYS A 2 -12.40 -25.36 -8.43
CA LYS A 2 -11.98 -26.45 -7.55
C LYS A 2 -12.44 -26.14 -6.12
N ARG A 3 -13.00 -27.13 -5.41
CA ARG A 3 -13.40 -26.99 -4.01
C ARG A 3 -12.20 -27.33 -3.12
N LEU A 4 -11.83 -26.40 -2.25
CA LEU A 4 -10.82 -26.61 -1.21
C LEU A 4 -11.54 -26.63 0.15
N ASN A 5 -11.11 -27.51 1.04
CA ASN A 5 -11.60 -27.56 2.42
C ASN A 5 -10.50 -27.01 3.32
N PHE A 6 -10.82 -25.94 4.03
CA PHE A 6 -9.92 -25.32 5.00
C PHE A 6 -10.50 -25.49 6.39
N THR A 7 -9.61 -25.65 7.36
CA THR A 7 -9.95 -25.54 8.78
C THR A 7 -9.52 -24.16 9.24
N LEU A 8 -10.46 -23.40 9.82
CA LEU A 8 -10.24 -22.06 10.35
C LEU A 8 -10.58 -22.10 11.85
N ASP A 9 -9.85 -21.35 12.66
CA ASP A 9 -10.25 -21.13 14.05
C ASP A 9 -11.51 -20.25 14.13
N ASP A 10 -12.18 -20.29 15.28
CA ASP A 10 -13.44 -19.57 15.50
C ASP A 10 -13.29 -18.06 15.26
N SER A 11 -12.17 -17.47 15.69
CA SER A 11 -11.91 -16.04 15.51
C SER A 11 -11.80 -15.63 14.03
N THR A 12 -11.22 -16.50 13.21
CA THR A 12 -11.07 -16.31 11.77
C THR A 12 -12.42 -16.47 11.06
N VAL A 13 -13.26 -17.40 11.52
CA VAL A 13 -14.64 -17.57 11.02
C VAL A 13 -15.48 -16.33 11.32
N GLU A 14 -15.40 -15.79 12.54
CA GLU A 14 -16.11 -14.55 12.91
C GLU A 14 -15.66 -13.36 12.05
N LEU A 15 -14.36 -13.20 11.85
CA LEU A 15 -13.82 -12.15 10.99
C LEU A 15 -14.32 -12.29 9.55
N LEU A 16 -14.29 -13.50 8.99
CA LEU A 16 -14.81 -13.77 7.65
C LEU A 16 -16.30 -13.45 7.54
N ASN A 17 -17.10 -13.82 8.53
CA ASN A 17 -18.53 -13.49 8.56
C ASN A 17 -18.74 -11.97 8.52
N LYS A 18 -18.10 -11.24 9.45
CA LYS A 18 -18.21 -9.78 9.55
C LYS A 18 -17.80 -9.07 8.25
N LEU A 19 -16.67 -9.46 7.66
CA LEU A 19 -16.19 -8.87 6.41
C LEU A 19 -17.11 -9.20 5.24
N SER A 20 -17.59 -10.45 5.16
CA SER A 20 -18.47 -10.87 4.08
C SER A 20 -19.82 -10.15 4.13
N GLU A 21 -20.42 -9.98 5.30
CA GLU A 21 -21.67 -9.24 5.47
C GLU A 21 -21.51 -7.77 5.10
N LYS A 22 -20.46 -7.13 5.62
CA LYS A 22 -20.22 -5.70 5.43
C LYS A 22 -19.91 -5.31 3.99
N TYR A 23 -19.11 -6.12 3.28
CA TYR A 23 -18.55 -5.72 1.98
C TYR A 23 -19.00 -6.58 0.80
N TYR A 24 -19.50 -7.79 1.06
CA TYR A 24 -19.76 -8.80 0.03
C TYR A 24 -21.12 -9.49 0.17
N LYS A 25 -22.09 -8.87 0.85
CA LYS A 25 -23.47 -9.38 1.02
C LYS A 25 -23.53 -10.81 1.58
N GLY A 26 -22.62 -11.15 2.49
CA GLY A 26 -22.49 -12.47 3.10
C GLY A 26 -21.78 -13.52 2.22
N ASN A 27 -21.24 -13.14 1.05
CA ASN A 27 -20.53 -14.08 0.17
C ASN A 27 -19.09 -14.35 0.65
N LYS A 28 -18.94 -15.35 1.52
CA LYS A 28 -17.65 -15.77 2.09
C LYS A 28 -16.60 -16.15 1.04
N SER A 29 -17.01 -16.85 -0.03
CA SER A 29 -16.08 -17.25 -1.11
C SER A 29 -15.50 -16.04 -1.83
N GLN A 30 -16.32 -15.02 -2.09
CA GLN A 30 -15.85 -13.76 -2.68
C GLN A 30 -14.95 -12.99 -1.72
N THR A 31 -15.25 -13.00 -0.42
CA THR A 31 -14.39 -12.37 0.60
C THR A 31 -13.03 -13.04 0.70
N VAL A 32 -12.97 -14.38 0.71
CA VAL A 32 -11.69 -15.13 0.70
C VAL A 32 -10.91 -14.83 -0.58
N ARG A 33 -11.59 -14.78 -1.74
CA ARG A 33 -10.95 -14.39 -3.00
C ARG A 33 -10.35 -12.99 -2.93
N ALA A 34 -11.12 -11.99 -2.48
CA ALA A 34 -10.66 -10.61 -2.38
C ALA A 34 -9.51 -10.47 -1.35
N ALA A 35 -9.54 -11.24 -0.27
CA ALA A 35 -8.45 -11.29 0.69
C ALA A 35 -7.17 -11.90 0.10
N LEU A 36 -7.30 -12.99 -0.67
CA LEU A 36 -6.17 -13.59 -1.38
C LEU A 36 -5.64 -12.69 -2.49
N GLU A 37 -6.50 -11.99 -3.23
CA GLU A 37 -6.11 -11.00 -4.24
C GLU A 37 -5.42 -9.79 -3.60
N SER A 38 -5.92 -9.30 -2.46
CA SER A 38 -5.29 -8.22 -1.69
C SER A 38 -3.94 -8.65 -1.12
N LEU A 39 -3.85 -9.88 -0.62
CA LEU A 39 -2.61 -10.47 -0.13
C LEU A 39 -1.63 -10.70 -1.29
N ALA A 40 -2.09 -11.17 -2.44
CA ALA A 40 -1.28 -11.36 -3.64
C ALA A 40 -0.82 -10.04 -4.25
N ALA A 41 -1.65 -8.99 -4.20
CA ALA A 41 -1.19 -7.64 -4.54
C ALA A 41 -0.06 -7.24 -3.59
N ARG A 42 -0.27 -7.34 -2.27
CA ARG A 42 0.74 -6.96 -1.27
C ARG A 42 2.01 -7.82 -1.29
N GLN A 43 1.92 -9.12 -1.58
CA GLN A 43 3.05 -10.06 -1.60
C GLN A 43 3.68 -10.24 -2.98
N GLY A 44 2.95 -9.89 -4.05
CA GLY A 44 3.29 -10.11 -5.45
C GLY A 44 3.34 -8.83 -6.26
N HIS A 45 3.60 -7.67 -5.63
CA HIS A 45 4.03 -6.51 -6.39
C HIS A 45 5.41 -6.80 -6.99
N ASP A 46 5.46 -6.87 -8.32
CA ASP A 46 6.66 -6.57 -9.09
C ASP A 46 6.98 -5.08 -8.85
N GLY A 47 7.87 -4.79 -7.90
CA GLY A 47 8.29 -3.43 -7.57
C GLY A 47 8.48 -3.15 -6.07
N TRP A 48 7.90 -2.05 -5.60
CA TRP A 48 8.15 -1.45 -4.29
C TRP A 48 6.85 -1.13 -3.56
N VAL A 49 6.87 -1.21 -2.24
CA VAL A 49 5.78 -0.69 -1.39
C VAL A 49 6.31 0.45 -0.53
N ILE A 50 5.50 1.47 -0.30
CA ILE A 50 5.83 2.53 0.66
C ILE A 50 5.59 1.96 2.06
N SER A 51 6.66 1.78 2.83
CA SER A 51 6.62 1.25 4.20
C SER A 51 6.63 2.34 5.28
N GLY A 52 6.88 3.59 4.90
CA GLY A 52 6.87 4.74 5.78
C GLY A 52 7.35 6.01 5.08
N TYR A 53 7.58 7.06 5.87
CA TYR A 53 8.07 8.35 5.41
C TYR A 53 9.18 8.87 6.31
N THR A 54 10.19 9.51 5.71
CA THR A 54 11.27 10.19 6.44
C THR A 54 11.19 11.70 6.17
N PRO A 55 11.25 12.56 7.20
CA PRO A 55 11.26 14.00 7.01
C PRO A 55 12.57 14.45 6.33
N LEU A 56 12.47 15.34 5.36
CA LEU A 56 13.57 15.94 4.62
C LEU A 56 13.34 17.44 4.48
N LYS A 57 14.37 18.24 4.78
CA LYS A 57 14.36 19.66 4.45
C LYS A 57 14.83 19.83 3.01
N ILE A 58 13.97 20.37 2.16
CA ILE A 58 14.28 20.61 0.75
C ILE A 58 15.14 21.85 0.57
N ASP A 59 16.08 21.80 -0.38
CA ASP A 59 17.04 22.85 -0.71
C ASP A 59 16.71 23.58 -2.03
N HIS A 60 15.53 23.31 -2.59
CA HIS A 60 15.01 23.93 -3.80
C HIS A 60 13.47 23.86 -3.81
N ASP A 61 12.84 24.58 -4.74
CA ASP A 61 11.39 24.54 -4.93
C ASP A 61 10.98 23.23 -5.62
N VAL A 62 10.00 22.53 -5.06
CA VAL A 62 9.55 21.22 -5.55
C VAL A 62 8.05 21.06 -5.37
N ASN A 63 7.41 20.21 -6.18
CA ASN A 63 5.99 19.95 -6.06
C ASN A 63 5.75 18.68 -5.24
N CYS A 64 4.74 18.74 -4.37
CA CYS A 64 4.22 17.55 -3.70
C CYS A 64 3.73 16.53 -4.74
N HIS A 65 4.18 15.28 -4.64
CA HIS A 65 3.87 14.23 -5.59
C HIS A 65 2.36 13.92 -5.64
N THR A 66 1.67 13.88 -4.49
CA THR A 66 0.24 13.54 -4.45
C THR A 66 -0.68 14.68 -4.88
N CYS A 67 -0.44 15.91 -4.45
CA CYS A 67 -1.39 17.02 -4.69
C CYS A 67 -0.89 18.08 -5.66
N GLY A 68 0.36 17.99 -6.11
CA GLY A 68 0.98 18.95 -7.04
C GLY A 68 1.23 20.34 -6.45
N SER A 69 1.02 20.54 -5.14
CA SER A 69 1.27 21.84 -4.52
C SER A 69 2.76 22.16 -4.52
N GLU A 70 3.12 23.34 -4.97
CA GLU A 70 4.48 23.87 -4.91
C GLU A 70 4.91 24.05 -3.45
N GLN A 71 6.13 23.63 -3.14
CA GLN A 71 6.74 23.68 -1.81
C GLN A 71 8.06 24.41 -1.96
N SER A 72 8.21 25.51 -1.22
CA SER A 72 9.40 26.34 -1.31
C SER A 72 10.60 25.73 -0.61
N GLU A 73 11.80 26.10 -1.06
CA GLU A 73 13.06 25.83 -0.38
C GLU A 73 12.97 26.09 1.13
N GLY A 74 13.54 25.18 1.92
CA GLY A 74 13.61 25.28 3.37
C GLY A 74 12.41 24.68 4.11
N ASN A 75 11.35 24.29 3.42
CA ASN A 75 10.25 23.54 4.01
C ASN A 75 10.67 22.11 4.38
N VAL A 76 9.97 21.51 5.34
CA VAL A 76 10.12 20.10 5.69
C VAL A 76 9.04 19.31 4.96
N LEU A 77 9.46 18.42 4.08
CA LEU A 77 8.61 17.46 3.35
C LEU A 77 8.93 16.03 3.76
N PHE A 78 8.21 15.08 3.19
CA PHE A 78 8.29 13.68 3.56
C PHE A 78 8.64 12.81 2.35
N LYS A 79 9.81 12.17 2.39
CA LYS A 79 10.24 11.23 1.35
C LYS A 79 9.73 9.83 1.70
N PRO A 80 9.08 9.10 0.78
CA PRO A 80 8.66 7.73 1.02
C PRO A 80 9.87 6.81 1.21
N VAL A 81 9.73 5.87 2.13
CA VAL A 81 10.65 4.75 2.31
C VAL A 81 10.09 3.57 1.53
N PHE A 82 10.84 3.14 0.52
CA PHE A 82 10.46 1.99 -0.31
C PHE A 82 11.03 0.70 0.26
N GLU A 83 10.16 -0.27 0.49
CA GLU A 83 10.53 -1.64 0.82
C GLU A 83 10.47 -2.50 -0.46
N LYS A 84 11.55 -3.26 -0.69
CA LYS A 84 11.69 -4.09 -1.88
C LYS A 84 10.74 -5.28 -1.83
N GLY A 85 9.91 -5.44 -2.86
CA GLY A 85 9.12 -6.65 -3.06
C GLY A 85 9.95 -7.89 -3.42
N ASN A 86 9.31 -9.04 -3.57
CA ASN A 86 9.98 -10.32 -3.84
C ASN A 86 10.39 -10.53 -5.31
N SER A 87 10.24 -9.53 -6.18
CA SER A 87 10.49 -9.67 -7.62
C SER A 87 11.98 -9.54 -7.99
N PRO A 88 12.50 -10.40 -8.88
CA PRO A 88 13.79 -10.16 -9.53
C PRO A 88 13.74 -8.84 -10.33
N ASN A 89 14.83 -8.07 -10.31
CA ASN A 89 14.96 -6.75 -10.96
C ASN A 89 14.15 -5.58 -10.36
N ALA A 90 13.66 -5.69 -9.11
CA ALA A 90 12.96 -4.57 -8.46
C ALA A 90 13.81 -3.27 -8.41
N ILE A 91 15.14 -3.36 -8.25
CA ILE A 91 16.08 -2.21 -8.26
C ILE A 91 16.02 -1.39 -9.54
N GLU A 92 15.85 -2.02 -10.70
CA GLU A 92 15.77 -1.32 -11.98
C GLU A 92 14.48 -0.49 -12.14
N HIS A 93 13.47 -0.77 -11.31
CA HIS A 93 12.13 -0.20 -11.40
C HIS A 93 11.77 0.68 -10.20
N ILE A 94 12.75 1.07 -9.36
CA ILE A 94 12.50 2.02 -8.28
C ILE A 94 12.24 3.42 -8.87
N PRO A 95 11.27 4.19 -8.34
CA PRO A 95 11.08 5.58 -8.77
C PRO A 95 12.39 6.37 -8.64
N THR A 96 12.87 6.90 -9.77
CA THR A 96 14.09 7.72 -9.83
C THR A 96 13.80 9.22 -9.77
N GLU A 97 12.54 9.60 -9.94
CA GLU A 97 12.08 10.97 -9.77
C GLU A 97 12.06 11.37 -8.30
N GLU A 98 12.15 12.67 -8.05
CA GLU A 98 12.06 13.20 -6.70
C GLU A 98 10.62 13.10 -6.19
N TRP A 99 10.39 12.07 -5.38
CA TRP A 99 9.12 11.85 -4.71
C TRP A 99 9.17 12.44 -3.30
N VAL A 100 8.42 13.52 -3.10
CA VAL A 100 8.20 14.15 -1.79
C VAL A 100 6.73 14.44 -1.57
N GLU A 101 6.28 14.26 -0.34
CA GLU A 101 4.91 14.52 0.08
C GLU A 101 4.86 15.67 1.07
N CYS A 102 3.84 16.53 0.95
CA CYS A 102 3.56 17.54 1.98
C CYS A 102 2.90 16.90 3.19
N GLN A 103 2.98 17.56 4.34
CA GLN A 103 2.41 17.06 5.60
C GLN A 103 0.92 16.67 5.46
N THR A 104 0.14 17.49 4.76
CA THR A 104 -1.29 17.25 4.55
C THR A 104 -1.58 15.98 3.75
N CYS A 105 -0.68 15.56 2.86
CA CYS A 105 -0.88 14.35 2.05
C CYS A 105 -0.52 13.08 2.81
N ILE A 106 0.50 13.10 3.68
CA ILE A 106 0.86 11.93 4.48
C ILE A 106 -0.11 11.64 5.64
N GLU A 107 -0.91 12.64 6.05
CA GLU A 107 -1.90 12.51 7.13
C GLU A 107 -3.29 12.01 6.65
N LYS A 108 -3.50 11.89 5.33
CA LYS A 108 -4.76 11.41 4.73
C LYS A 108 -4.78 9.90 4.55
#